data_AF-A0A022Y6M0-F1
#
_entry.id   AF-A0A022Y6M0-F1
#
_cell.length_a   1.000
_cell.length_b   1.000
_cell.length_c   1.000
_cell.angle_alpha   90.00
_cell.angle_beta   90.00
_cell.angle_gamma   90.00
#
_symmetry.space_group_name_H-M   'P 1'
#
loop_
_entity.id
_entity.type
_entity.pdbx_description
1 polymer ?
#
loop_
_entity_poly.entity_id
_entity_poly.type
_entity_poly.pdbx_seq_one_letter_code
_entity_poly.pdbx_strand_id
1 'polypeptide(L)'
;MRFSYSSVLFSLLALSSNALSAASSLTVALPSSVRIGSLPSSTYATLTTISQPNGPLKAPLSHLSTFVFNDISLPTASTGSEKPISYLLDIHSKSHVFAPYRVDVSSETGKIIGVWETYRGNPWDNKGAEKIISGGDYEPGVVVVEAKVLAKKDFYEQREKCKPSSPQYVYCSSRECLKSIEQED
;
A
#
# COMPACT_ATOMS: atom_id res chain seq x y z
N MET A 1 31.71 -46.32 38.35
CA MET A 1 31.34 -46.03 36.95
C MET A 1 31.39 -44.52 36.76
N ARG A 2 32.35 -44.00 35.98
CA ARG A 2 32.55 -42.55 35.77
C ARG A 2 31.67 -42.12 34.59
N PHE A 3 30.57 -41.41 34.85
CA PHE A 3 29.75 -40.87 33.78
C PHE A 3 30.49 -39.71 33.10
N SER A 4 30.71 -39.82 31.81
CA SER A 4 31.40 -38.81 31.01
C SER A 4 30.48 -37.61 30.79
N TYR A 5 30.56 -36.62 31.68
CA TYR A 5 29.79 -35.37 31.61
C TYR A 5 30.15 -34.51 30.38
N SER A 6 31.24 -34.84 29.68
CA SER A 6 31.75 -34.08 28.54
C SER A 6 30.88 -34.16 27.28
N SER A 7 30.13 -35.25 27.07
CA SER A 7 29.24 -35.39 25.90
C SER A 7 27.92 -34.63 26.04
N VAL A 8 27.46 -34.38 27.28
CA VAL A 8 26.19 -33.69 27.54
C VAL A 8 26.32 -32.19 27.26
N LEU A 9 27.50 -31.62 27.54
CA LEU A 9 27.81 -30.21 27.29
C LEU A 9 27.83 -29.86 25.80
N PHE A 10 28.23 -30.79 24.93
CA PHE A 10 28.23 -30.54 23.47
C PHE A 10 26.82 -30.60 22.85
N SER A 11 25.91 -31.41 23.36
CA SER A 11 24.50 -31.43 22.89
C SER A 11 23.68 -30.24 23.37
N LEU A 12 24.05 -29.60 24.49
CA LEU A 12 23.33 -28.43 25.02
C LEU A 12 23.64 -27.12 24.27
N LEU A 13 24.77 -27.02 23.56
CA LEU A 13 25.10 -25.83 22.77
C LEU A 13 24.31 -25.72 21.46
N ALA A 14 23.76 -26.82 20.93
CA ALA A 14 23.07 -26.84 19.64
C ALA A 14 21.64 -26.26 19.66
N LEU A 15 21.10 -25.90 20.84
CA LEU A 15 19.71 -25.44 20.98
C LEU A 15 19.54 -23.92 21.14
N SER A 16 20.63 -23.15 21.01
CA SER A 16 20.63 -21.69 21.27
C SER A 16 20.75 -20.82 20.02
N SER A 17 20.22 -21.28 18.88
CA SER A 17 20.03 -20.40 17.72
C SER A 17 18.65 -19.74 17.80
N ASN A 18 18.45 -18.86 18.79
CA ASN A 18 17.31 -17.96 18.77
C ASN A 18 17.55 -16.98 17.62
N ALA A 19 16.94 -17.22 16.47
CA ALA A 19 16.88 -16.21 15.41
C ALA A 19 16.14 -14.99 15.99
N LEU A 20 16.89 -13.92 16.29
CA LEU A 20 16.30 -12.63 16.61
C LEU A 20 15.55 -12.17 15.35
N SER A 21 14.24 -12.39 15.32
CA SER A 21 13.36 -11.83 14.30
C SER A 21 13.35 -10.32 14.49
N ALA A 22 14.13 -9.58 13.71
CA ALA A 22 14.05 -8.13 13.74
C ALA A 22 12.69 -7.73 13.15
N ALA A 23 11.85 -7.10 13.97
CA ALA A 23 10.59 -6.54 13.52
C ALA A 23 10.87 -5.26 12.73
N SER A 24 10.64 -5.28 11.42
CA SER A 24 10.69 -4.06 10.60
C SER A 24 9.30 -3.43 10.53
N SER A 25 9.26 -2.10 10.63
CA SER A 25 8.03 -1.31 10.49
C SER A 25 8.10 -0.47 9.22
N LEU A 26 7.05 -0.54 8.40
CA LEU A 26 6.88 0.32 7.23
C LEU A 26 5.80 1.35 7.51
N THR A 27 6.16 2.62 7.41
CA THR A 27 5.23 3.73 7.48
C THR A 27 5.08 4.36 6.11
N VAL A 28 3.86 4.39 5.60
CA VAL A 28 3.52 5.03 4.34
C VAL A 28 2.77 6.32 4.66
N ALA A 29 3.39 7.46 4.40
CA ALA A 29 2.80 8.78 4.61
C ALA A 29 2.03 9.22 3.36
N LEU A 30 0.87 9.83 3.56
CA LEU A 30 0.20 10.54 2.47
C LEU A 30 0.96 11.83 2.13
N PRO A 31 0.90 12.27 0.88
CA PRO A 31 1.60 13.47 0.47
C PRO A 31 0.89 14.68 1.06
N SER A 32 1.66 15.72 1.35
CA SER A 32 1.14 16.97 1.94
C SER A 32 0.08 17.67 1.06
N SER A 33 0.04 17.36 -0.23
CA SER A 33 -0.99 17.82 -1.18
C SER A 33 -2.39 17.24 -0.91
N VAL A 34 -2.47 16.10 -0.22
CA VAL A 34 -3.75 15.47 0.16
C VAL A 34 -4.19 16.02 1.52
N ARG A 35 -5.28 16.78 1.52
CA ARG A 35 -5.82 17.39 2.74
C ARG A 35 -6.42 16.31 3.65
N ILE A 36 -6.15 16.41 4.95
CA ILE A 36 -6.77 15.55 5.96
C ILE A 36 -8.29 15.70 5.87
N GLY A 37 -9.00 14.60 5.62
CA GLY A 37 -10.46 14.57 5.40
C GLY A 37 -10.91 14.50 3.93
N SER A 38 -10.02 14.63 2.94
CA SER A 38 -10.38 14.40 1.53
C SER A 38 -10.45 12.92 1.14
N LEU A 39 -9.92 12.04 2.00
CA LEU A 39 -9.96 10.60 1.85
C LEU A 39 -11.08 10.01 2.72
N PRO A 40 -11.88 9.08 2.17
CA PRO A 40 -12.83 8.30 2.96
C PRO A 40 -12.12 7.51 4.06
N SER A 41 -12.78 7.35 5.21
CA SER A 41 -12.31 6.48 6.29
C SER A 41 -12.16 5.02 5.88
N SER A 42 -12.82 4.60 4.80
CA SER A 42 -12.66 3.27 4.19
C SER A 42 -11.36 3.12 3.38
N THR A 43 -10.43 4.08 3.46
CA THR A 43 -9.14 4.01 2.77
C THR A 43 -8.17 3.15 3.59
N TYR A 44 -7.54 2.17 2.95
CA TYR A 44 -6.60 1.26 3.60
C TYR A 44 -5.50 0.84 2.63
N ALA A 45 -4.33 0.50 3.17
CA ALA A 45 -3.22 -0.07 2.42
C ALA A 45 -3.14 -1.57 2.65
N THR A 46 -2.62 -2.31 1.66
CA THR A 46 -2.39 -3.75 1.73
C THR A 46 -0.99 -4.11 1.29
N LEU A 47 -0.30 -4.97 2.04
CA LEU A 47 0.92 -5.64 1.61
C LEU A 47 0.61 -7.09 1.25
N THR A 48 1.00 -7.49 0.05
CA THR A 48 0.77 -8.83 -0.50
C THR A 48 2.09 -9.45 -0.95
N THR A 49 2.30 -10.74 -0.65
CA THR A 49 3.40 -11.53 -1.20
C THR A 49 2.91 -12.92 -1.60
N ILE A 50 3.71 -13.65 -2.39
CA ILE A 50 3.33 -14.94 -3.00
C ILE A 50 3.11 -16.03 -1.94
N SER A 51 3.88 -16.00 -0.85
CA SER A 51 3.88 -17.07 0.17
C SER A 51 3.57 -16.50 1.55
N GLN A 52 2.40 -15.87 1.68
CA GLN A 52 1.98 -15.27 2.93
C GLN A 52 1.04 -16.22 3.72
N PRO A 53 1.45 -16.71 4.90
CA PRO A 53 0.69 -17.74 5.62
C PRO A 53 -0.67 -17.24 6.13
N ASN A 54 -0.78 -15.95 6.49
CA ASN A 54 -1.95 -15.37 7.16
C ASN A 54 -2.76 -14.43 6.24
N GLY A 55 -2.58 -14.56 4.91
CA GLY A 55 -3.16 -13.62 3.94
C GLY A 55 -2.49 -12.24 3.96
N PRO A 56 -2.99 -11.27 3.18
CA PRO A 56 -2.36 -9.95 3.03
C PRO A 56 -2.38 -9.13 4.33
N LEU A 57 -1.29 -8.43 4.63
CA LEU A 57 -1.29 -7.47 5.74
C LEU A 57 -2.12 -6.27 5.32
N LYS A 58 -2.91 -5.72 6.24
CA LYS A 58 -3.74 -4.54 5.99
C LYS A 58 -3.45 -3.47 7.03
N ALA A 59 -3.33 -2.23 6.59
CA ALA A 59 -3.17 -1.08 7.45
C ALA A 59 -4.26 -0.04 7.14
N PRO A 60 -5.13 0.32 8.10
CA PRO A 60 -6.10 1.39 7.91
C PRO A 60 -5.41 2.77 7.89
N LEU A 61 -6.08 3.76 7.32
CA LEU A 61 -5.61 5.15 7.37
C LEU A 61 -5.69 5.70 8.80
N SER A 62 -4.54 6.14 9.34
CA SER A 62 -4.44 6.80 10.65
C SER A 62 -4.89 8.27 10.59
N HIS A 63 -5.23 8.84 11.74
CA HIS A 63 -5.48 10.28 11.92
C HIS A 63 -4.30 11.16 11.50
N LEU A 64 -3.08 10.62 11.57
CA LEU A 64 -1.85 11.29 11.12
C LEU A 64 -1.65 11.22 9.59
N SER A 65 -2.65 10.75 8.84
CA SER A 65 -2.56 10.58 7.39
C SER A 65 -1.45 9.61 6.96
N THR A 66 -1.27 8.54 7.76
CA THR A 66 -0.27 7.50 7.53
C THR A 66 -0.89 6.10 7.56
N PHE A 67 -0.24 5.15 6.90
CA PHE A 67 -0.49 3.72 7.03
C PHE A 67 0.71 3.08 7.70
N VAL A 68 0.49 2.31 8.77
CA VAL A 68 1.57 1.68 9.53
C VAL A 68 1.42 0.17 9.45
N PHE A 69 2.45 -0.49 8.94
CA PHE A 69 2.58 -1.93 8.96
C PHE A 69 3.63 -2.30 10.00
N ASN A 70 3.16 -2.89 11.11
CA ASN A 70 4.02 -3.46 12.13
C ASN A 70 4.29 -4.92 11.81
N ASP A 71 5.41 -5.42 12.30
CA ASP A 71 5.77 -6.84 12.27
C ASP A 71 5.61 -7.44 10.87
N ILE A 72 6.30 -6.84 9.88
CA ILE A 72 6.40 -7.43 8.54
C ILE A 72 7.17 -8.73 8.70
N SER A 73 6.40 -9.80 8.97
CA SER A 73 6.95 -11.08 9.35
C SER A 73 7.69 -11.67 8.16
N LEU A 74 8.93 -12.05 8.43
CA LEU A 74 9.66 -13.01 7.62
C LEU A 74 8.76 -14.24 7.46
N PRO A 75 8.46 -14.68 6.23
CA PRO A 75 7.79 -15.95 6.03
C PRO A 75 8.60 -17.02 6.73
N THR A 76 7.98 -17.72 7.68
CA THR A 76 8.56 -18.80 8.50
C THR A 76 8.98 -20.03 7.67
N ALA A 77 9.06 -19.92 6.34
CA ALA A 77 9.16 -21.04 5.41
C ALA A 77 10.03 -20.75 4.17
N SER A 78 11.13 -20.03 4.32
CA SER A 78 12.22 -20.11 3.33
C SER A 78 13.55 -20.42 4.01
N THR A 79 13.61 -21.57 4.67
CA THR A 79 14.85 -22.29 4.94
C THR A 79 15.53 -22.60 3.60
N GLY A 80 16.38 -21.68 3.11
CA GLY A 80 17.28 -21.94 1.99
C GLY A 80 17.22 -21.00 0.78
N SER A 81 16.56 -19.83 0.83
CA SER A 81 16.64 -18.86 -0.28
C SER A 81 17.30 -17.56 0.17
N GLU A 82 18.51 -17.30 -0.33
CA GLU A 82 19.27 -16.05 -0.14
C GLU A 82 18.58 -14.82 -0.76
N LYS A 83 17.46 -15.02 -1.46
CA LYS A 83 16.76 -13.95 -2.17
C LYS A 83 15.87 -13.13 -1.21
N PRO A 84 15.87 -11.79 -1.34
CA PRO A 84 14.91 -10.93 -0.67
C PRO A 84 13.45 -11.31 -0.94
N ILE A 85 12.59 -11.14 0.06
CA ILE A 85 11.15 -11.31 -0.07
C ILE A 85 10.57 -10.01 -0.60
N SER A 86 9.85 -10.09 -1.72
CA SER A 86 9.19 -8.94 -2.31
C SER A 86 7.71 -8.91 -1.92
N TYR A 87 7.26 -7.73 -1.47
CA TYR A 87 5.86 -7.42 -1.22
C TYR A 87 5.38 -6.37 -2.21
N LEU A 88 4.12 -6.49 -2.61
CA LEU A 88 3.38 -5.47 -3.34
C LEU A 88 2.51 -4.69 -2.36
N LEU A 89 2.78 -3.39 -2.26
CA LEU A 89 2.01 -2.40 -1.52
C LEU A 89 1.00 -1.74 -2.44
N ASP A 90 -0.28 -1.89 -2.12
CA ASP A 90 -1.40 -1.26 -2.81
C ASP A 90 -2.20 -0.40 -1.81
N ILE A 91 -2.61 0.81 -2.21
CA ILE A 91 -3.48 1.67 -1.41
C ILE A 91 -4.87 1.74 -2.07
N HIS A 92 -5.88 1.32 -1.32
CA HIS A 92 -7.26 1.24 -1.77
C HIS A 92 -8.07 2.40 -1.21
N SER A 93 -8.63 3.22 -2.09
CA SER A 93 -9.56 4.29 -1.72
C SER A 93 -10.73 4.36 -2.69
N LYS A 94 -11.88 4.87 -2.22
CA LYS A 94 -13.05 5.10 -3.08
C LYS A 94 -12.93 6.37 -3.92
N SER A 95 -12.17 7.37 -3.47
CA SER A 95 -12.10 8.68 -4.15
C SER A 95 -10.81 8.92 -4.92
N HIS A 96 -9.72 8.20 -4.63
CA HIS A 96 -8.42 8.41 -5.28
C HIS A 96 -7.80 7.09 -5.76
N VAL A 97 -6.93 7.22 -6.75
CA VAL A 97 -6.04 6.17 -7.26
C VAL A 97 -4.62 6.52 -6.84
N PHE A 98 -3.94 5.58 -6.21
CA PHE A 98 -2.55 5.71 -5.76
C PHE A 98 -1.64 4.83 -6.60
N ALA A 99 -0.37 5.20 -6.69
CA ALA A 99 0.64 4.36 -7.33
C ALA A 99 0.93 3.13 -6.46
N PRO A 100 1.11 1.93 -7.05
CA PRO A 100 1.52 0.76 -6.30
C PRO A 100 3.04 0.77 -6.08
N TYR A 101 3.50 0.16 -4.99
CA TYR A 101 4.93 0.05 -4.67
C TYR A 101 5.36 -1.38 -4.48
N ARG A 102 6.60 -1.65 -4.81
CA ARG A 102 7.32 -2.85 -4.41
C ARG A 102 8.14 -2.54 -3.16
N VAL A 103 8.04 -3.40 -2.17
CA VAL A 103 8.83 -3.36 -0.94
C VAL A 103 9.65 -4.64 -0.88
N ASP A 104 10.98 -4.55 -0.93
CA ASP A 104 11.85 -5.71 -0.71
C ASP A 104 12.31 -5.75 0.74
N VAL A 105 12.23 -6.95 1.33
CA VAL A 105 12.61 -7.23 2.72
C VAL A 105 13.68 -8.32 2.72
N SER A 106 14.73 -8.12 3.51
CA SER A 106 15.80 -9.10 3.69
C SER A 106 15.23 -10.37 4.34
N SER A 107 15.51 -11.54 3.76
CA SER A 107 15.11 -12.84 4.31
C SER A 107 15.90 -13.26 5.54
N GLU A 108 17.08 -12.66 5.76
CA GLU A 108 17.95 -12.95 6.90
C GLU A 108 17.66 -12.01 8.07
N THR A 109 17.61 -10.70 7.78
CA THR A 109 17.51 -9.67 8.83
C THR A 109 16.08 -9.18 9.06
N GLY A 110 15.13 -9.48 8.17
CA GLY A 110 13.77 -8.93 8.24
C GLY A 110 13.68 -7.43 7.96
N LYS A 111 14.81 -6.77 7.65
CA LYS A 111 14.87 -5.34 7.37
C LYS A 111 14.37 -5.03 5.96
N ILE A 112 13.62 -3.94 5.81
CA ILE A 112 13.29 -3.38 4.50
C ILE A 112 14.58 -2.94 3.79
N ILE A 113 14.85 -3.52 2.62
CA ILE A 113 16.01 -3.23 1.77
C ILE A 113 15.76 -2.00 0.90
N GLY A 114 14.54 -1.87 0.39
CA GLY A 114 14.20 -0.78 -0.51
C GLY A 114 12.74 -0.75 -0.92
N VAL A 115 12.29 0.42 -1.38
CA VAL A 115 10.92 0.65 -1.85
C VAL A 115 10.93 1.37 -3.19
N TRP A 116 10.20 0.84 -4.17
CA TRP A 116 10.14 1.38 -5.54
C TRP A 116 8.71 1.49 -6.03
N GLU A 117 8.39 2.54 -6.77
CA GLU A 117 7.13 2.63 -7.52
C GLU A 117 7.10 1.52 -8.60
N THR A 118 5.96 0.87 -8.78
CA THR A 118 5.79 -0.20 -9.76
C THR A 118 4.46 -0.07 -10.49
N TYR A 119 4.16 -0.99 -11.41
CA TYR A 119 2.86 -1.14 -12.05
C TYR A 119 2.66 -2.60 -12.49
N ARG A 120 1.41 -2.99 -12.72
CA ARG A 120 1.09 -4.37 -13.13
C ARG A 120 1.72 -4.69 -14.49
N GLY A 121 2.45 -5.80 -14.55
CA GLY A 121 3.14 -6.25 -15.76
C GLY A 121 4.60 -5.76 -15.90
N ASN A 122 5.13 -4.97 -14.95
CA ASN A 122 6.54 -4.61 -14.95
C ASN A 122 7.42 -5.80 -14.49
N PRO A 123 8.53 -6.14 -15.19
CA PRO A 123 9.48 -7.14 -14.72
C PRO A 123 10.09 -6.78 -13.35
N TRP A 124 10.36 -7.78 -12.53
CA TRP A 124 10.92 -7.56 -11.19
C TRP A 124 12.31 -6.91 -11.23
N ASP A 125 13.16 -7.20 -12.20
CA ASP A 125 14.51 -6.60 -12.22
C ASP A 125 14.52 -5.13 -12.65
N ASN A 126 13.40 -4.65 -13.22
CA ASN A 126 13.25 -3.26 -13.64
C ASN A 126 12.76 -2.38 -12.46
N LYS A 127 13.71 -1.93 -11.64
CA LYS A 127 13.45 -1.02 -10.53
C LYS A 127 13.70 0.42 -10.98
N GLY A 128 12.72 1.28 -10.76
CA GLY A 128 12.86 2.72 -10.97
C GLY A 128 13.66 3.40 -9.84
N ALA A 129 13.45 4.71 -9.66
CA ALA A 129 14.01 5.44 -8.54
C ALA A 129 13.45 4.95 -7.20
N GLU A 130 14.33 4.76 -6.22
CA GLU A 130 13.96 4.41 -4.85
C GLU A 130 13.16 5.54 -4.19
N LYS A 131 12.19 5.17 -3.35
CA LYS A 131 11.17 6.06 -2.76
C LYS A 131 11.26 6.20 -1.24
N ILE A 132 12.33 5.69 -0.64
CA ILE A 132 12.57 5.87 0.79
C ILE A 132 12.98 7.32 1.03
N ILE A 133 12.21 8.04 1.85
CA ILE A 133 12.42 9.48 2.13
C ILE A 133 13.31 9.64 3.35
N SER A 134 13.06 8.85 4.39
CA SER A 134 13.86 8.82 5.60
C SER A 134 13.94 7.39 6.12
N GLY A 135 15.17 6.93 6.29
CA GLY A 135 15.54 5.63 6.87
C GLY A 135 16.98 5.60 7.41
N GLY A 136 17.60 6.79 7.56
CA GLY A 136 18.95 6.98 8.10
C GLY A 136 18.99 7.57 9.51
N ASP A 137 18.01 8.41 9.90
CA ASP A 137 18.08 9.22 11.13
C ASP A 137 16.88 9.06 12.09
N TYR A 138 15.87 8.24 11.73
CA TYR A 138 14.80 7.82 12.64
C TYR A 138 15.05 6.37 13.06
N GLU A 139 14.60 6.02 14.28
CA GLU A 139 14.79 4.72 14.95
C GLU A 139 15.06 3.53 14.00
N PRO A 140 16.15 2.77 14.23
CA PRO A 140 16.58 1.71 13.32
C PRO A 140 15.45 0.71 13.07
N GLY A 141 14.96 0.65 11.82
CA GLY A 141 13.91 -0.27 11.40
C GLY A 141 12.58 0.38 10.98
N VAL A 142 12.44 1.70 11.10
CA VAL A 142 11.29 2.46 10.56
C VAL A 142 11.63 3.06 9.21
N VAL A 143 10.94 2.62 8.16
CA VAL A 143 11.08 3.17 6.81
C VAL A 143 9.87 4.02 6.47
N VAL A 144 10.11 5.28 6.05
CA VAL A 144 9.06 6.20 5.64
C VAL A 144 9.05 6.39 4.12
N VAL A 145 7.88 6.19 3.52
CA VAL A 145 7.64 6.36 2.07
C VAL A 145 6.43 7.27 1.87
N GLU A 146 6.52 8.21 0.94
CA GLU A 146 5.37 9.05 0.58
C GLU A 146 4.55 8.41 -0.55
N ALA A 147 3.24 8.36 -0.36
CA ALA A 147 2.31 7.83 -1.33
C ALA A 147 2.03 8.85 -2.45
N LYS A 148 2.36 8.49 -3.69
CA LYS A 148 1.98 9.23 -4.88
C LYS A 148 0.51 9.00 -5.26
N VAL A 149 -0.23 10.10 -5.42
CA VAL A 149 -1.60 10.11 -5.99
C VAL A 149 -1.51 10.19 -7.51
N LEU A 150 -2.18 9.29 -8.20
CA LEU A 150 -2.23 9.26 -9.67
C LEU A 150 -3.45 9.99 -10.23
N ALA A 151 -4.61 9.81 -9.62
CA ALA A 151 -5.86 10.39 -10.09
C ALA A 151 -6.92 10.47 -8.99
N LYS A 152 -7.92 11.32 -9.21
CA LYS A 152 -9.19 11.29 -8.48
C LYS A 152 -10.18 10.42 -9.26
N LYS A 153 -10.89 9.54 -8.57
CA LYS A 153 -11.95 8.73 -9.15
C LYS A 153 -13.18 9.61 -9.34
N ASP A 154 -13.60 9.74 -10.59
CA ASP A 154 -14.92 10.23 -10.93
C ASP A 154 -15.72 9.06 -11.49
N PHE A 155 -16.93 8.87 -10.95
CA PHE A 155 -17.82 7.77 -11.36
C PHE A 155 -18.96 8.29 -12.23
N TYR A 156 -19.09 9.62 -12.37
CA TYR A 156 -20.17 10.23 -13.11
C TYR A 156 -19.65 10.90 -14.37
N GLU A 157 -20.29 10.61 -15.48
CA GLU A 157 -20.06 11.31 -16.72
C GLU A 157 -21.07 12.46 -16.84
N GLN A 158 -20.58 13.67 -17.07
CA GLN A 158 -21.44 14.82 -17.33
C GLN A 158 -22.03 14.67 -18.74
N ARG A 159 -23.35 14.59 -18.84
CA ARG A 159 -24.03 14.62 -20.14
C ARG A 159 -23.82 15.95 -20.83
N GLU A 160 -23.67 15.92 -22.15
CA GLU A 160 -23.68 17.12 -22.97
C GLU A 160 -24.98 17.90 -22.70
N LYS A 161 -24.84 19.18 -22.32
CA LYS A 161 -26.00 20.06 -22.19
C LYS A 161 -26.59 20.24 -23.58
N CYS A 162 -27.91 20.06 -23.72
CA CYS A 162 -28.62 20.40 -24.95
C CYS A 162 -28.29 21.85 -25.31
N LYS A 163 -27.59 22.06 -26.43
CA LYS A 163 -27.39 23.40 -26.97
C LYS A 163 -28.73 23.84 -27.57
N PRO A 164 -29.33 24.96 -27.12
CA PRO A 164 -30.53 25.47 -27.78
C PRO A 164 -30.14 25.89 -29.20
N SER A 165 -30.84 25.36 -30.20
CA SER A 165 -30.61 25.63 -31.63
C SER A 165 -31.28 26.92 -32.11
N SER A 166 -31.89 27.71 -31.22
CA SER A 166 -32.54 28.97 -31.57
C SER A 166 -32.54 29.97 -30.39
N PRO A 167 -32.54 31.28 -30.67
CA PRO A 167 -32.57 32.35 -29.67
C PRO A 167 -34.00 32.62 -29.17
N GLN A 168 -34.71 31.58 -28.75
CA GLN A 168 -35.97 31.75 -28.02
C GLN A 168 -35.87 30.99 -26.70
N TYR A 169 -35.83 31.79 -25.63
CA TYR A 169 -35.81 31.44 -24.22
C TYR A 169 -36.25 30.00 -23.89
N VAL A 170 -35.28 29.11 -23.66
CA VAL A 170 -35.53 27.79 -23.07
C VAL A 170 -35.01 27.82 -21.64
N TYR A 171 -35.93 27.84 -20.67
CA TYR A 171 -35.60 27.67 -19.26
C TYR A 171 -35.39 26.17 -18.99
N CYS A 172 -34.13 25.75 -18.87
CA CYS A 172 -33.81 24.38 -18.49
C CYS A 172 -34.01 24.17 -16.98
N SER A 173 -35.23 23.80 -16.57
CA SER A 173 -35.45 23.22 -15.25
C SER A 173 -35.13 21.72 -15.29
N SER A 174 -34.44 21.25 -14.26
CA SER A 174 -33.62 20.03 -14.25
C SER A 174 -34.38 18.69 -14.30
N ARG A 175 -35.67 18.65 -14.63
CA ARG A 175 -36.45 17.41 -14.74
C ARG A 175 -37.51 17.58 -15.83
N GLU A 176 -37.46 16.69 -16.81
CA GLU A 176 -38.47 16.42 -17.83
C GLU A 176 -38.62 17.45 -18.96
N CYS A 177 -38.34 16.99 -20.18
CA CYS A 177 -38.66 17.68 -21.42
C CYS A 177 -40.15 17.46 -21.72
N LEU A 178 -41.03 18.13 -20.97
CA LEU A 178 -42.46 18.15 -21.26
C LEU A 178 -42.69 19.08 -22.46
N LYS A 179 -43.16 18.49 -23.57
CA LYS A 179 -43.80 19.26 -24.65
C LYS A 179 -45.15 19.76 -24.11
N SER A 180 -45.22 21.01 -23.68
CA SER A 180 -46.51 21.70 -23.63
C SER A 180 -46.85 22.12 -25.05
N ILE A 181 -47.85 21.47 -25.63
CA ILE A 181 -48.63 22.04 -26.74
C ILE A 181 -49.75 22.81 -26.07
N GLU A 182 -49.60 24.12 -25.96
CA GLU A 182 -50.74 25.03 -25.82
C GLU A 182 -50.73 25.91 -27.06
N GLN A 183 -51.77 25.77 -27.87
CA GLN A 183 -52.14 26.79 -28.83
C GLN A 183 -53.67 26.85 -28.89
N GLU A 184 -54.20 27.85 -28.18
CA GLU A 184 -55.51 28.44 -28.43
C GLU A 184 -55.55 28.95 -29.88
N ASP A 185 -56.55 28.51 -30.64
CA ASP A 185 -57.57 29.34 -31.30
C ASP A 185 -58.74 28.45 -31.77
#